data_AF-A0A2D6EZE9-F1
#
_entry.id   AF-A0A2D6EZE9-F1
#
_cell.length_a   1.000
_cell.length_b   1.000
_cell.length_c   1.000
_cell.angle_alpha   90.00
_cell.angle_beta   90.00
_cell.angle_gamma   90.00
#
_symmetry.space_group_name_H-M   'P 1'
#
loop_
_entity.id
_entity.type
_entity.pdbx_description
1 polymer ?
#
loop_
_entity_poly.entity_id
_entity_poly.type
_entity_poly.pdbx_seq_one_letter_code
_entity_poly.pdbx_strand_id
1 'polypeptide(L)'
;MSRKNNFSSKDKLKALQCCDRHCCLCDKQCSINIEIHHIIPVSKGGKSNFDNAIPLCFDCHAKVAQYNDEHPKGLKYKYEELKMRRNHIYDKYTSPYLPKIKLEIISIDPKEYNKARFIIRNLHQYLPCKLKTTFSVYHDKCLLHKFKDGEYGSKKCWYLNANTGASIPPRFFNLPNNLSKNKQIPKTIVNLQVQIEVIIIDKFGWEHELLPFSYIWAPGDQGWYYEPFPV
;
A
#
# COMPACT_ATOMS: atom_id res chain seq x y z
N MET A 1 27.80 -23.56 -8.14
CA MET A 1 27.53 -23.20 -6.73
C MET A 1 26.56 -22.03 -6.69
N SER A 2 25.32 -22.23 -6.26
CA SER A 2 24.39 -21.13 -5.99
C SER A 2 24.93 -20.31 -4.82
N ARG A 3 25.34 -19.06 -5.05
CA ARG A 3 25.73 -18.16 -3.96
C ARG A 3 24.47 -17.85 -3.15
N LYS A 4 24.35 -18.46 -1.96
CA LYS A 4 23.22 -18.31 -1.00
C LYS A 4 22.79 -16.87 -0.71
N ASN A 5 23.64 -15.89 -1.04
CA ASN A 5 23.45 -14.48 -0.70
C ASN A 5 22.99 -13.61 -1.88
N ASN A 6 22.80 -14.17 -3.08
CA ASN A 6 22.36 -13.39 -4.24
C ASN A 6 20.83 -13.26 -4.29
N PHE A 7 20.34 -12.11 -4.76
CA PHE A 7 18.94 -11.95 -5.15
C PHE A 7 18.54 -12.97 -6.23
N SER A 8 17.30 -13.46 -6.17
CA SER A 8 16.75 -14.31 -7.21
C SER A 8 16.65 -13.56 -8.55
N SER A 9 16.69 -14.28 -9.68
CA SER A 9 16.52 -13.64 -11.00
C SER A 9 15.20 -12.87 -11.12
N LYS A 10 14.15 -13.37 -10.45
CA LYS A 10 12.84 -12.72 -10.38
C LYS A 10 12.91 -11.39 -9.63
N ASP A 11 13.53 -11.34 -8.45
CA ASP A 11 13.64 -10.11 -7.67
C ASP A 11 14.52 -9.08 -8.39
N LYS A 12 15.59 -9.54 -9.05
CA LYS A 12 16.46 -8.67 -9.85
C LYS A 12 15.71 -8.03 -11.01
N LEU A 13 14.97 -8.84 -11.77
CA LEU A 13 14.16 -8.36 -12.88
C LEU A 13 13.12 -7.36 -12.38
N LYS A 14 12.43 -7.67 -11.28
CA LYS A 14 11.42 -6.79 -10.68
C LYS A 14 12.02 -5.44 -10.27
N ALA A 15 13.16 -5.44 -9.57
CA ALA A 15 13.84 -4.22 -9.13
C ALA A 15 14.25 -3.32 -10.31
N LEU A 16 14.84 -3.92 -11.35
CA LEU A 16 15.28 -3.18 -12.54
C LEU A 16 14.11 -2.61 -13.36
N GLN A 17 12.97 -3.31 -13.40
CA GLN A 17 11.74 -2.81 -14.05
C GLN A 17 11.11 -1.68 -13.24
N CYS A 18 11.09 -1.78 -11.91
CA CYS A 18 10.49 -0.75 -11.05
C CYS A 18 11.28 0.56 -11.10
N CYS A 19 12.61 0.54 -11.23
CA CYS A 19 13.40 1.76 -11.39
C CYS A 19 13.62 2.18 -12.85
N ASP A 20 13.11 1.43 -13.84
CA ASP A 20 13.41 1.64 -15.26
C ASP A 20 14.92 1.79 -15.55
N ARG A 21 15.74 0.99 -14.85
CA ARG A 21 17.23 1.06 -14.84
C ARG A 21 17.84 2.40 -14.42
N HIS A 22 17.08 3.25 -13.74
CA HIS A 22 17.63 4.44 -13.08
C HIS A 22 18.24 4.07 -11.72
N CYS A 23 19.30 4.79 -11.34
CA CYS A 23 19.91 4.63 -10.04
C CYS A 23 18.99 5.17 -8.93
N CYS A 24 18.73 4.36 -7.91
CA CYS A 24 17.87 4.76 -6.80
C CYS A 24 18.44 5.86 -5.89
N LEU A 25 19.68 6.32 -6.11
CA LEU A 25 20.30 7.40 -5.31
C LEU A 25 20.47 8.72 -6.05
N CYS A 26 20.86 8.66 -7.33
CA CYS A 26 21.14 9.84 -8.14
C CYS A 26 20.20 9.99 -9.35
N ASP A 27 19.25 9.06 -9.54
CA ASP A 27 18.27 9.06 -10.63
C ASP A 27 18.89 9.07 -12.03
N LYS A 28 20.18 8.75 -12.16
CA LYS A 28 20.86 8.60 -13.43
C LYS A 28 20.31 7.39 -14.17
N GLN A 29 19.99 7.52 -15.46
CA GLN A 29 19.70 6.39 -16.33
C GLN A 29 20.99 5.59 -16.57
N CYS A 30 21.02 4.32 -16.18
CA CYS A 30 22.25 3.53 -16.14
C CYS A 30 22.38 2.51 -17.26
N SER A 31 21.28 2.15 -17.93
CA SER A 31 21.25 0.99 -18.84
C SER A 31 21.87 -0.24 -18.15
N ILE A 32 22.97 -0.79 -18.66
CA ILE A 32 23.68 -1.95 -18.09
C ILE A 32 24.62 -1.61 -16.91
N ASN A 33 24.97 -0.34 -16.70
CA ASN A 33 25.92 0.10 -15.67
C ASN A 33 25.24 0.26 -14.29
N ILE A 34 24.51 -0.78 -13.87
CA ILE A 34 23.69 -0.79 -12.66
C ILE A 34 23.83 -2.12 -11.92
N GLU A 35 23.95 -2.04 -10.60
CA GLU A 35 24.01 -3.19 -9.70
C GLU A 35 22.92 -3.12 -8.65
N ILE A 36 22.47 -4.29 -8.18
CA ILE A 36 21.48 -4.38 -7.12
C ILE A 36 22.20 -4.62 -5.80
N HIS A 37 22.15 -3.62 -4.94
CA HIS A 37 22.70 -3.65 -3.60
C HIS A 37 21.66 -4.13 -2.58
N HIS A 38 22.12 -4.63 -1.44
CA HIS A 38 21.28 -4.90 -0.28
C HIS A 38 21.17 -3.64 0.59
N ILE A 39 19.96 -3.13 0.82
CA ILE A 39 19.76 -1.98 1.72
C ILE A 39 20.34 -2.28 3.11
N ILE A 40 19.94 -3.42 3.69
CA ILE A 40 20.54 -4.00 4.88
C ILE A 40 21.50 -5.10 4.41
N PRO A 41 22.81 -4.99 4.66
CA PRO A 41 23.77 -6.02 4.25
C PRO A 41 23.42 -7.40 4.82
N VAL A 42 23.70 -8.46 4.05
CA VAL A 42 23.46 -9.86 4.50
C VAL A 42 24.21 -10.19 5.78
N SER A 43 25.43 -9.65 5.95
CA SER A 43 26.24 -9.79 7.18
C SER A 43 25.57 -9.19 8.42
N LYS A 44 24.59 -8.30 8.24
CA LYS A 44 23.81 -7.67 9.31
C LYS A 44 22.37 -8.20 9.37
N GLY A 45 22.13 -9.39 8.82
CA GLY A 45 20.82 -10.05 8.85
C GLY A 45 19.88 -9.65 7.71
N GLY A 46 20.35 -8.89 6.73
CA GLY A 46 19.57 -8.54 5.54
C GLY A 46 19.23 -9.76 4.69
N LYS A 47 17.98 -9.83 4.22
CA LYS A 47 17.50 -10.91 3.34
C LYS A 47 17.76 -10.58 1.87
N SER A 48 18.03 -11.58 1.04
CA SER A 48 18.16 -11.41 -0.41
C SER A 48 16.80 -11.48 -1.10
N ASN A 49 15.92 -10.52 -0.81
CA ASN A 49 14.56 -10.41 -1.36
C ASN A 49 14.32 -9.02 -1.98
N PHE A 50 13.20 -8.87 -2.71
CA PHE A 50 12.85 -7.62 -3.36
C PHE A 50 12.77 -6.40 -2.42
N ASP A 51 12.25 -6.55 -1.19
CA ASP A 51 12.17 -5.42 -0.23
C ASP A 51 13.54 -4.98 0.32
N ASN A 52 14.60 -5.75 0.10
CA ASN A 52 15.96 -5.35 0.47
C ASN A 52 16.83 -4.99 -0.75
N ALA A 53 16.27 -5.03 -1.96
CA ALA A 53 16.98 -4.75 -3.20
C ALA A 53 16.93 -3.26 -3.55
N ILE A 54 18.09 -2.62 -3.74
CA ILE A 54 18.21 -1.24 -4.23
C ILE A 54 19.14 -1.19 -5.46
N PRO A 55 18.61 -0.89 -6.67
CA PRO A 55 19.42 -0.66 -7.87
C PRO A 55 20.25 0.63 -7.81
N LEU A 56 21.56 0.55 -8.02
CA LEU A 56 22.51 1.67 -7.95
C LEU A 56 23.45 1.67 -9.15
N CYS A 57 23.80 2.86 -9.67
CA CYS A 57 24.94 2.97 -10.60
C CYS A 57 26.24 2.59 -9.90
N PHE A 58 27.28 2.23 -10.64
CA PHE A 58 28.57 1.85 -10.07
C PHE A 58 29.16 2.92 -9.13
N ASP A 59 29.01 4.21 -9.47
CA ASP A 59 29.51 5.32 -8.65
C ASP A 59 28.80 5.39 -7.29
N CYS A 60 27.47 5.29 -7.29
CA CYS A 60 26.66 5.28 -6.08
C CYS A 60 26.87 4.00 -5.27
N HIS A 61 27.01 2.86 -5.94
CA HIS A 61 27.28 1.56 -5.31
C HIS A 61 28.61 1.59 -4.55
N ALA A 62 29.66 2.18 -5.13
CA ALA A 62 30.93 2.37 -4.44
C ALA A 62 30.77 3.27 -3.20
N LYS A 63 30.06 4.39 -3.32
CA LYS A 63 29.87 5.36 -2.22
C LYS A 63 29.13 4.78 -1.02
N VAL A 64 28.09 3.97 -1.22
CA VAL A 64 27.34 3.39 -0.09
C VAL A 64 28.17 2.40 0.73
N ALA A 65 29.18 1.78 0.12
CA ALA A 65 30.08 0.84 0.79
C ALA A 65 31.33 1.52 1.41
N GLN A 66 31.58 2.79 1.11
CA GLN A 66 32.84 3.47 1.45
C GLN A 66 32.88 4.14 2.83
N TYR A 67 31.76 4.27 3.54
CA TYR A 67 31.77 4.95 4.84
C TYR A 67 32.62 4.19 5.86
N ASN A 68 33.68 4.83 6.35
CA ASN A 68 34.55 4.30 7.38
C ASN A 68 34.15 4.86 8.75
N ASP A 69 33.72 3.99 9.67
CA ASP A 69 33.34 4.37 11.03
C ASP A 69 34.57 4.86 11.86
N GLU A 70 35.80 4.45 11.52
CA GLU A 70 37.04 4.89 12.17
C GLU A 70 37.51 6.28 11.72
N HIS A 71 37.10 6.70 10.51
CA HIS A 71 37.45 8.00 9.93
C HIS A 71 36.21 8.64 9.30
N PRO A 72 35.26 9.10 10.13
CA PRO A 72 33.96 9.57 9.65
C PRO A 72 34.13 10.84 8.81
N LYS A 73 33.88 10.72 7.50
CA LYS A 73 33.82 11.84 6.56
C LYS A 73 32.45 11.86 5.90
N GLY A 74 31.77 13.02 5.98
CA GLY A 74 30.40 13.17 5.50
C GLY A 74 29.39 12.42 6.37
N LEU A 75 28.18 12.23 5.83
CA LEU A 75 27.11 11.49 6.49
C LEU A 75 26.98 10.09 5.91
N LYS A 76 26.83 9.10 6.79
CA LYS A 76 26.56 7.71 6.42
C LYS A 76 25.12 7.57 5.93
N TYR A 77 24.92 6.89 4.81
CA TYR A 77 23.59 6.47 4.39
C TYR A 77 22.98 5.54 5.43
N LYS A 78 21.82 5.92 5.96
CA LYS A 78 21.02 5.05 6.83
C LYS A 78 20.19 4.09 5.99
N TYR A 79 19.84 2.93 6.54
CA TYR A 79 19.02 1.94 5.84
C TYR A 79 17.64 2.49 5.49
N GLU A 80 17.07 3.31 6.38
CA GLU A 80 15.78 3.98 6.18
C GLU A 80 15.86 4.96 5.00
N GLU A 81 16.94 5.74 4.90
CA GLU A 81 17.15 6.66 3.79
C GLU A 81 17.27 5.90 2.46
N LEU A 82 18.08 4.84 2.41
CA LEU A 82 18.22 4.00 1.22
C LEU A 82 16.87 3.40 0.80
N LYS A 83 16.09 2.92 1.76
CA LYS A 83 14.75 2.38 1.51
C LYS A 83 13.80 3.45 0.95
N MET A 84 13.78 4.64 1.55
CA MET A 84 12.95 5.76 1.10
C MET A 84 13.33 6.24 -0.30
N ARG A 85 14.62 6.41 -0.58
CA ARG A 85 15.11 6.84 -1.90
C ARG A 85 14.78 5.81 -2.98
N ARG A 86 14.94 4.52 -2.69
CA ARG A 86 14.47 3.44 -3.58
C ARG A 86 12.97 3.55 -3.83
N ASN A 87 12.16 3.64 -2.77
CA ASN A 87 10.71 3.70 -2.91
C ASN A 87 10.31 4.89 -3.80
N HIS A 88 10.88 6.07 -3.55
CA HIS A 88 10.63 7.26 -4.37
C HIS A 88 10.92 7.04 -5.86
N ILE A 89 12.02 6.37 -6.19
CA ILE A 89 12.39 6.08 -7.57
C ILE A 89 11.46 5.03 -8.18
N TYR A 90 11.08 4.00 -7.43
CA TYR A 90 10.08 3.04 -7.89
C TYR A 90 8.74 3.73 -8.14
N ASP A 91 8.25 4.55 -7.23
CA ASP A 91 7.01 5.33 -7.39
C ASP A 91 7.09 6.23 -8.63
N LYS A 92 8.21 6.95 -8.81
CA LYS A 92 8.42 7.84 -9.95
C LYS A 92 8.26 7.11 -11.29
N TYR A 93 8.89 5.96 -11.47
CA TYR A 93 8.88 5.25 -12.77
C TYR A 93 7.69 4.32 -12.95
N THR A 94 6.99 3.96 -11.88
CA THR A 94 5.84 3.06 -11.96
C THR A 94 4.48 3.76 -11.85
N SER A 95 4.41 4.95 -11.24
CA SER A 95 3.17 5.72 -11.10
C SER A 95 2.44 6.05 -12.40
N PRO A 96 3.09 6.21 -13.57
CA PRO A 96 2.37 6.36 -14.85
C PRO A 96 1.50 5.15 -15.22
N TYR A 97 1.75 3.99 -14.60
CA TYR A 97 0.96 2.76 -14.80
C TYR A 97 -0.10 2.55 -13.72
N LEU A 98 -0.35 3.56 -12.87
CA LEU A 98 -1.40 3.48 -11.88
C LEU A 98 -2.77 3.73 -12.51
N PRO A 99 -3.75 2.84 -12.30
CA PRO A 99 -5.13 3.14 -12.65
C PRO A 99 -5.68 4.30 -11.81
N LYS A 100 -6.60 5.07 -12.38
CA LYS A 100 -7.50 5.88 -11.56
C LYS A 100 -8.55 4.95 -10.94
N ILE A 101 -8.62 4.88 -9.62
CA ILE A 101 -9.65 4.11 -8.91
C ILE A 101 -10.68 5.04 -8.26
N LYS A 102 -11.92 4.57 -8.16
CA LYS A 102 -12.99 5.22 -7.39
C LYS A 102 -13.51 4.25 -6.35
N LEU A 103 -13.63 4.73 -5.12
CA LEU A 103 -14.09 3.99 -3.96
C LEU A 103 -15.26 4.76 -3.36
N GLU A 104 -16.38 4.10 -3.14
CA GLU A 104 -17.61 4.71 -2.63
C GLU A 104 -18.31 3.79 -1.64
N ILE A 105 -18.84 4.35 -0.56
CA ILE A 105 -19.88 3.70 0.24
C ILE A 105 -21.19 4.40 -0.09
N ILE A 106 -22.15 3.66 -0.64
CA ILE A 106 -23.46 4.18 -1.05
C ILE A 106 -24.52 3.62 -0.12
N SER A 107 -25.29 4.47 0.55
CA SER A 107 -26.48 4.05 1.30
C SER A 107 -27.58 3.55 0.36
N ILE A 108 -28.08 2.34 0.63
CA ILE A 108 -29.32 1.80 0.05
C ILE A 108 -30.51 2.37 0.82
N ASP A 109 -30.42 2.38 2.15
CA ASP A 109 -31.34 3.10 3.04
C ASP A 109 -30.50 4.03 3.94
N PRO A 110 -30.61 5.36 3.81
CA PRO A 110 -29.81 6.29 4.58
C PRO A 110 -30.14 6.25 6.08
N LYS A 111 -31.31 5.73 6.47
CA LYS A 111 -31.74 5.58 7.87
C LYS A 111 -31.08 4.40 8.57
N GLU A 112 -30.57 3.42 7.82
CA GLU A 112 -29.94 2.20 8.36
C GLU A 112 -28.48 2.12 7.92
N TYR A 113 -27.53 2.30 8.84
CA TYR A 113 -26.09 2.28 8.52
C TYR A 113 -25.62 1.00 7.82
N ASN A 114 -26.26 -0.14 8.12
CA ASN A 114 -25.95 -1.46 7.56
C ASN A 114 -26.57 -1.70 6.18
N LYS A 115 -27.49 -0.84 5.73
CA LYS A 115 -28.08 -0.86 4.40
C LYS A 115 -27.27 0.05 3.47
N ALA A 116 -26.05 -0.37 3.15
CA ALA A 116 -25.20 0.34 2.20
C ALA A 116 -24.65 -0.61 1.12
N ARG A 117 -23.74 -0.13 0.27
CA ARG A 117 -22.89 -0.90 -0.66
C ARG A 117 -21.51 -0.27 -0.68
N PHE A 118 -20.48 -1.10 -0.62
CA PHE A 118 -19.14 -0.68 -0.98
C PHE A 118 -18.95 -0.91 -2.48
N ILE A 119 -18.54 0.12 -3.18
CA ILE A 119 -18.27 0.11 -4.61
C ILE A 119 -16.81 0.47 -4.82
N ILE A 120 -16.15 -0.35 -5.60
CA ILE A 120 -14.80 -0.09 -6.10
C ILE A 120 -14.80 -0.19 -7.61
N ARG A 121 -14.28 0.85 -8.29
CA ARG A 121 -14.22 0.92 -9.74
C ARG A 121 -12.81 1.25 -10.20
N ASN A 122 -12.34 0.54 -11.21
CA ASN A 122 -11.21 0.95 -12.02
C ASN A 122 -11.74 1.85 -13.14
N LEU A 123 -11.42 3.14 -13.07
CA LEU A 123 -11.82 4.15 -14.06
C LEU A 123 -10.79 4.31 -15.18
N HIS A 124 -9.72 3.53 -15.17
CA HIS A 124 -8.72 3.59 -16.22
C HIS A 124 -9.23 2.87 -17.48
N GLN A 125 -8.97 3.46 -18.65
CA GLN A 125 -9.47 2.96 -19.94
C GLN A 125 -8.84 1.63 -20.39
N TYR A 126 -7.54 1.45 -20.13
CA TYR A 126 -6.78 0.29 -20.61
C TYR A 126 -6.10 -0.55 -19.53
N LEU A 127 -5.64 0.06 -18.43
CA LEU A 127 -4.83 -0.63 -17.44
C LEU A 127 -5.73 -1.42 -16.46
N PRO A 128 -5.60 -2.76 -16.40
CA PRO A 128 -6.16 -3.51 -15.28
C PRO A 128 -5.34 -3.22 -14.02
N CYS A 129 -5.92 -3.53 -12.86
CA CYS A 129 -5.22 -3.33 -11.61
C CYS A 129 -5.47 -4.41 -10.58
N LYS A 130 -4.46 -4.60 -9.73
CA LYS A 130 -4.56 -5.36 -8.49
C LYS A 130 -4.57 -4.35 -7.36
N LEU A 131 -5.41 -4.56 -6.36
CA LEU A 131 -5.38 -3.73 -5.15
C LEU A 131 -5.77 -4.54 -3.92
N LYS A 132 -5.32 -4.07 -2.77
CA LYS A 132 -5.70 -4.56 -1.45
C LYS A 132 -6.43 -3.45 -0.71
N THR A 133 -7.41 -3.82 0.09
CA THR A 133 -8.16 -2.88 0.94
C THR A 133 -8.16 -3.38 2.37
N THR A 134 -7.98 -2.48 3.32
CA THR A 134 -8.12 -2.79 4.75
C THR A 134 -9.13 -1.84 5.36
N PHE A 135 -10.23 -2.40 5.85
CA PHE A 135 -11.28 -1.62 6.49
C PHE A 135 -11.01 -1.54 8.00
N SER A 136 -11.15 -0.34 8.55
CA SER A 136 -11.16 -0.07 9.99
C SER A 136 -12.43 0.68 10.33
N VAL A 137 -13.20 0.15 11.28
CA VAL A 137 -14.48 0.71 11.74
C VAL A 137 -14.25 1.38 13.08
N TYR A 138 -14.72 2.61 13.20
CA TYR A 138 -14.61 3.44 14.39
C TYR A 138 -15.99 3.91 14.85
N HIS A 139 -16.12 4.15 16.14
CA HIS A 139 -17.26 4.83 16.74
C HIS A 139 -16.74 5.85 17.73
N ASP A 140 -17.18 7.11 17.64
CA ASP A 140 -16.67 8.22 18.46
C ASP A 140 -15.13 8.21 18.57
N LYS A 141 -14.48 8.02 17.42
CA LYS A 141 -13.03 7.93 17.28
C LYS A 141 -12.32 6.71 17.90
N CYS A 142 -13.07 5.80 18.51
CA CYS A 142 -12.52 4.55 19.04
C CYS A 142 -12.56 3.45 17.98
N LEU A 143 -11.42 2.78 17.74
CA LEU A 143 -11.35 1.63 16.83
C LEU A 143 -12.19 0.48 17.38
N LEU A 144 -13.29 0.17 16.70
CA LEU A 144 -14.14 -0.98 17.01
C LEU A 144 -13.61 -2.27 16.39
N HIS A 145 -13.17 -2.20 15.13
CA HIS A 145 -12.68 -3.38 14.41
C HIS A 145 -11.76 -3.02 13.24
N LYS A 146 -10.68 -3.78 13.05
CA LYS A 146 -9.84 -3.73 11.85
C LYS A 146 -9.87 -5.08 11.14
N PHE A 147 -10.37 -5.10 9.91
CA PHE A 147 -10.49 -6.31 9.10
C PHE A 147 -9.12 -6.73 8.58
N LYS A 148 -8.64 -7.90 8.97
CA LYS A 148 -7.37 -8.47 8.48
C LYS A 148 -7.57 -9.34 7.23
N ASP A 149 -8.72 -10.02 7.17
CA ASP A 149 -9.00 -11.11 6.23
C ASP A 149 -10.37 -10.90 5.55
N GLY A 150 -10.68 -11.75 4.58
CA GLY A 150 -11.93 -11.68 3.82
C GLY A 150 -11.94 -10.57 2.77
N GLU A 151 -13.13 -10.14 2.37
CA GLU A 151 -13.32 -9.11 1.33
C GLU A 151 -12.82 -7.74 1.77
N TYR A 152 -12.79 -7.48 3.08
CA TYR A 152 -12.47 -6.17 3.66
C TYR A 152 -11.06 -6.10 4.24
N GLY A 153 -10.26 -7.15 4.08
CA GLY A 153 -8.94 -7.28 4.69
C GLY A 153 -7.80 -7.37 3.68
N SER A 154 -6.62 -6.92 4.09
CA SER A 154 -5.41 -6.84 3.26
C SER A 154 -4.95 -8.18 2.67
N LYS A 155 -5.39 -9.33 3.20
CA LYS A 155 -4.99 -10.64 2.68
C LYS A 155 -5.61 -10.97 1.32
N LYS A 156 -6.75 -10.38 0.95
CA LYS A 156 -7.38 -10.61 -0.36
C LYS A 156 -6.96 -9.52 -1.34
N CYS A 157 -6.52 -9.93 -2.52
CA CYS A 157 -6.31 -9.03 -3.64
C CYS A 157 -7.59 -8.97 -4.49
N TRP A 158 -8.02 -7.75 -4.79
CA TRP A 158 -8.99 -7.44 -5.82
C TRP A 158 -8.29 -7.37 -7.18
N TYR A 159 -8.95 -7.91 -8.20
CA TYR A 159 -8.49 -7.87 -9.59
C TYR A 159 -9.57 -7.18 -10.41
N LEU A 160 -9.29 -5.98 -10.90
CA LEU A 160 -10.24 -5.17 -11.66
C LEU A 160 -9.67 -4.90 -13.04
N ASN A 161 -10.38 -5.38 -14.08
CA ASN A 161 -10.08 -4.97 -15.45
C ASN A 161 -10.37 -3.48 -15.64
N ALA A 162 -9.80 -2.90 -16.69
CA ALA A 162 -10.09 -1.54 -17.09
C ALA A 162 -11.61 -1.31 -17.24
N ASN A 163 -12.10 -0.15 -16.79
CA ASN A 163 -13.52 0.22 -16.79
C ASN A 163 -14.49 -0.76 -16.08
N THR A 164 -13.98 -1.64 -15.21
CA THR A 164 -14.82 -2.55 -14.41
C THR A 164 -14.87 -2.13 -12.95
N GLY A 165 -15.80 -2.70 -12.21
CA GLY A 165 -15.90 -2.50 -10.78
C GLY A 165 -16.57 -3.67 -10.08
N ALA A 166 -16.43 -3.68 -8.77
CA ALA A 166 -17.15 -4.59 -7.89
C ALA A 166 -18.10 -3.78 -7.00
N SER A 167 -19.28 -4.34 -6.75
CA SER A 167 -20.19 -3.86 -5.73
C SER A 167 -20.40 -4.98 -4.74
N ILE A 168 -20.03 -4.75 -3.49
CA ILE A 168 -20.11 -5.76 -2.44
C ILE A 168 -21.15 -5.30 -1.42
N PRO A 169 -22.10 -6.16 -1.04
CA PRO A 169 -22.97 -5.88 0.10
C PRO A 169 -22.08 -5.71 1.31
N PRO A 170 -22.25 -4.66 2.12
CA PRO A 170 -21.37 -4.33 3.22
C PRO A 170 -21.74 -5.25 4.38
N ARG A 171 -21.43 -6.54 4.23
CA ARG A 171 -21.57 -7.53 5.31
C ARG A 171 -20.65 -7.18 6.49
N PHE A 172 -19.74 -6.21 6.33
CA PHE A 172 -18.97 -5.60 7.41
C PHE A 172 -19.80 -4.76 8.39
N PHE A 173 -21.00 -4.31 8.03
CA PHE A 173 -21.94 -3.72 8.99
C PHE A 173 -22.81 -4.75 9.71
N ASN A 174 -22.93 -5.95 9.16
CA ASN A 174 -23.48 -7.12 9.86
C ASN A 174 -22.39 -7.71 10.77
N LEU A 175 -21.72 -6.87 11.57
CA LEU A 175 -20.84 -7.34 12.64
C LEU A 175 -21.68 -8.26 13.54
N PRO A 176 -21.42 -9.58 13.54
CA PRO A 176 -22.31 -10.54 14.15
C PRO A 176 -21.87 -10.72 15.58
N ASN A 177 -22.69 -10.40 16.58
CA ASN A 177 -22.58 -10.98 17.94
C ASN A 177 -21.22 -10.87 18.67
N ASN A 178 -20.23 -10.13 18.15
CA ASN A 178 -18.86 -10.09 18.66
C ASN A 178 -18.45 -8.69 19.14
N LEU A 179 -19.11 -7.63 18.66
CA LEU A 179 -19.06 -6.34 19.34
C LEU A 179 -19.86 -6.39 20.68
N SER A 180 -20.86 -7.27 20.78
CA SER A 180 -21.67 -7.46 21.99
C SER A 180 -20.97 -8.26 23.08
N LYS A 181 -19.97 -9.09 22.73
CA LYS A 181 -19.12 -9.78 23.73
C LYS A 181 -18.26 -8.81 24.54
N ASN A 182 -17.99 -7.63 23.97
CA ASN A 182 -17.19 -6.57 24.60
C ASN A 182 -18.04 -5.38 25.07
N LYS A 183 -19.31 -5.54 25.46
CA LYS A 183 -20.14 -4.54 26.20
C LYS A 183 -20.13 -3.06 25.71
N GLN A 184 -19.58 -2.75 24.54
CA GLN A 184 -19.32 -1.39 24.04
C GLN A 184 -19.93 -1.19 22.64
N ILE A 185 -21.12 -1.75 22.39
CA ILE A 185 -21.96 -1.20 21.32
C ILE A 185 -22.84 -0.14 21.97
N PRO A 186 -22.67 1.14 21.62
CA PRO A 186 -23.53 2.19 22.15
C PRO A 186 -24.98 1.93 21.77
N LYS A 187 -25.91 2.18 22.70
CA LYS A 187 -27.36 2.01 22.46
C LYS A 187 -27.88 2.88 21.31
N THR A 188 -27.17 3.96 21.02
CA THR A 188 -27.35 4.85 19.88
C THR A 188 -26.03 4.92 19.13
N ILE A 189 -25.99 4.37 17.91
CA ILE A 189 -24.85 4.52 17.02
C ILE A 189 -24.90 5.95 16.48
N VAL A 190 -23.95 6.78 16.87
CA VAL A 190 -23.71 8.11 16.31
C VAL A 190 -22.22 8.20 15.97
N ASN A 191 -21.85 8.97 14.94
CA ASN A 191 -20.45 9.12 14.51
C ASN A 191 -19.75 7.79 14.16
N LEU A 192 -20.47 6.88 13.49
CA LEU A 192 -19.87 5.66 12.96
C LEU A 192 -19.02 6.02 11.74
N GLN A 193 -17.77 5.57 11.73
CA GLN A 193 -16.82 5.89 10.68
C GLN A 193 -16.15 4.62 10.14
N VAL A 194 -15.86 4.63 8.85
CA VAL A 194 -15.13 3.59 8.16
C VAL A 194 -13.95 4.22 7.45
N GLN A 195 -12.75 3.80 7.82
CA GLN A 195 -11.51 4.12 7.14
C GLN A 195 -11.09 2.93 6.27
N ILE A 196 -10.70 3.22 5.03
CA ILE A 196 -10.30 2.23 4.04
C ILE A 196 -8.87 2.57 3.62
N GLU A 197 -7.91 1.77 4.09
CA GLU A 197 -6.54 1.79 3.60
C GLU A 197 -6.50 1.07 2.25
N VAL A 198 -5.80 1.63 1.27
CA VAL A 198 -5.76 1.11 -0.10
C VAL A 198 -4.33 1.01 -0.59
N ILE A 199 -3.98 -0.17 -1.07
CA ILE A 199 -2.70 -0.43 -1.73
C ILE A 199 -2.98 -0.85 -3.15
N ILE A 200 -2.54 -0.07 -4.13
CA ILE A 200 -2.57 -0.47 -5.54
C ILE A 200 -1.27 -1.19 -5.87
N ILE A 201 -1.36 -2.35 -6.50
CA ILE A 201 -0.22 -3.11 -6.96
C ILE A 201 -0.13 -2.94 -8.48
N ASP A 202 0.92 -2.28 -8.95
CA ASP A 202 1.09 -2.01 -10.37
C ASP A 202 1.46 -3.28 -11.18
N LYS A 203 1.62 -3.11 -12.50
CA LYS A 203 1.96 -4.21 -13.42
C LYS A 203 3.31 -4.87 -13.13
N PHE A 204 4.24 -4.17 -12.48
CA PHE A 204 5.55 -4.69 -12.07
C PHE A 204 5.50 -5.32 -10.68
N GLY A 205 4.37 -5.19 -9.97
CA GLY A 205 4.17 -5.72 -8.63
C GLY A 205 4.69 -4.81 -7.53
N TRP A 206 4.97 -3.54 -7.82
CA TRP A 206 5.29 -2.55 -6.80
C TRP A 206 3.99 -2.04 -6.15
N GLU A 207 4.05 -1.82 -4.84
CA GLU A 207 2.89 -1.52 -4.00
C GLU A 207 2.86 -0.01 -3.73
N HIS A 208 1.80 0.66 -4.16
CA HIS A 208 1.55 2.08 -3.99
C HIS A 208 0.49 2.27 -2.92
N GLU A 209 0.89 2.85 -1.79
CA GLU A 209 -0.02 3.19 -0.69
C GLU A 209 -0.72 4.52 -0.99
N LEU A 210 -2.05 4.50 -1.01
CA LEU A 210 -2.84 5.73 -1.08
C LEU A 210 -3.13 6.26 0.33
N LEU A 211 -3.42 7.56 0.40
CA LEU A 211 -4.03 8.10 1.61
C LEU A 211 -5.34 7.37 1.92
N PRO A 212 -5.65 7.11 3.20
CA PRO A 212 -6.86 6.40 3.56
C PRO A 212 -8.12 7.15 3.10
N PHE A 213 -9.11 6.41 2.60
CA PHE A 213 -10.44 6.94 2.33
C PHE A 213 -11.26 6.83 3.62
N SER A 214 -11.99 7.87 3.96
CA SER A 214 -12.79 7.88 5.18
C SER A 214 -14.23 8.27 4.88
N TYR A 215 -15.15 7.57 5.54
CA TYR A 215 -16.59 7.73 5.38
C TYR A 215 -17.24 7.77 6.75
N ILE A 216 -18.13 8.74 6.96
CA ILE A 216 -18.95 8.84 8.18
C ILE A 216 -20.40 8.55 7.83
N TRP A 217 -21.08 7.86 8.74
CA TRP A 217 -22.52 7.70 8.69
C TRP A 217 -23.20 8.77 9.55
N ALA A 218 -24.09 9.54 8.92
CA ALA A 218 -25.03 10.40 9.60
C ALA A 218 -26.46 9.84 9.48
N PRO A 219 -27.18 9.65 10.61
CA PRO A 219 -28.59 9.28 10.56
C PRO A 219 -29.43 10.37 9.90
N GLY A 220 -30.38 9.99 9.05
CA GLY A 220 -31.28 10.92 8.35
C GLY A 220 -31.29 10.67 6.84
N ASP A 221 -31.33 11.74 6.04
CA ASP A 221 -31.42 11.64 4.58
C ASP A 221 -30.07 11.40 3.88
N GLN A 222 -28.94 11.68 4.55
CA GLN A 222 -27.61 11.64 3.95
C GLN A 222 -26.97 10.24 3.96
N GLY A 223 -27.14 9.47 5.03
CA GLY A 223 -26.51 8.16 5.18
C GLY A 223 -24.97 8.24 5.23
N TRP A 224 -24.29 7.42 4.45
CA TRP A 224 -22.82 7.43 4.34
C TRP A 224 -22.33 8.52 3.40
N TYR A 225 -21.37 9.34 3.85
CA TYR A 225 -20.70 10.33 3.02
C TYR A 225 -19.19 10.34 3.28
N TYR A 226 -18.42 10.76 2.28
CA TYR A 226 -16.97 10.85 2.36
C TYR A 226 -16.56 12.03 3.26
N GLU A 227 -15.63 11.77 4.19
CA GLU A 227 -14.99 12.80 5.00
C GLU A 227 -13.47 12.56 5.04
N PRO A 228 -12.64 13.51 4.59
CA PRO A 228 -11.20 13.29 4.39
C PRO A 228 -10.36 13.24 5.68
N PHE A 229 -10.96 13.42 6.86
CA PHE A 229 -10.21 13.43 8.11
C PHE A 229 -10.03 12.01 8.67
N PRO A 230 -8.79 11.56 8.90
CA PRO A 230 -8.57 10.36 9.70
C PRO A 230 -8.99 10.64 11.15
N VAL A 231 -9.53 9.59 11.78
CA VAL A 231 -9.81 9.55 13.22
C VAL A 231 -8.56 9.77 14.04
#